data_AF-A0A968K5F9-F1
#
_entry.id   AF-A0A968K5F9-F1
#
_cell.length_a   1.000
_cell.length_b   1.000
_cell.length_c   1.000
_cell.angle_alpha   90.00
_cell.angle_beta   90.00
_cell.angle_gamma   90.00
#
_symmetry.space_group_name_H-M   'P 1'
#
loop_
_entity.id
_entity.type
_entity.pdbx_description
1 polymer ?
#
loop_
_entity_poly.entity_id
_entity_poly.type
_entity_poly.pdbx_seq_one_letter_code
_entity_poly.pdbx_strand_id
1 'polypeptide(L)' 'VQGIGLFTALAEAGVEHLVLSSTAAVYGEPDIVPIPETAPLRPTNPYGHTKRFLEQVLADYETA' A
#
# COMPACT_ATOMS: atom_id res chain seq x y z
N VAL A 1 -4.02 -9.58 6.38
CA VAL A 1 -4.27 -9.70 7.85
C VAL A 1 -3.02 -9.38 8.67
N GLN A 2 -1.88 -10.02 8.41
CA GLN A 2 -0.64 -9.77 9.19
C GLN A 2 -0.13 -8.31 9.12
N GLY A 3 -0.24 -7.64 7.97
CA GLY A 3 0.23 -6.24 7.82
C GLY A 3 -0.50 -5.24 8.71
N ILE A 4 -1.81 -5.40 8.92
CA ILE A 4 -2.59 -4.54 9.84
C ILE A 4 -2.06 -4.70 11.27
N GLY A 5 -1.85 -5.95 11.71
CA GLY A 5 -1.32 -6.22 13.05
C GLY A 5 0.05 -5.60 13.28
N LEU A 6 0.91 -5.55 12.26
CA LEU A 6 2.18 -4.82 12.33
C LEU A 6 1.96 -3.32 12.50
N PHE A 7 1.07 -2.70 11.72
CA PHE A 7 0.81 -1.26 11.81
C PHE A 7 0.24 -0.89 13.19
N THR A 8 -0.70 -1.67 13.73
CA THR A 8 -1.19 -1.50 15.10
C THR A 8 -0.05 -1.58 16.12
N ALA A 9 0.79 -2.61 16.06
CA ALA A 9 1.88 -2.78 17.01
C ALA A 9 2.92 -1.64 16.94
N LEU A 10 3.21 -1.15 15.73
CA LEU A 10 4.11 0.00 15.53
C LEU A 10 3.51 1.27 16.14
N ALA A 11 2.21 1.52 15.92
CA ALA A 11 1.50 2.66 16.51
C ALA A 11 1.48 2.58 18.04
N GLU A 12 1.15 1.42 18.62
CA GLU A 12 1.17 1.19 20.07
C GLU A 12 2.56 1.36 20.69
N ALA A 13 3.62 1.04 19.93
CA ALA A 13 5.00 1.22 20.35
C ALA A 13 5.54 2.65 20.13
N GLY A 14 4.74 3.56 19.56
CA GLY A 14 5.16 4.94 19.25
C GLY A 14 6.18 5.04 18.12
N VAL A 15 6.18 4.09 17.18
CA VAL A 15 7.07 4.14 15.99
C VAL A 15 6.43 5.03 14.92
N GLU A 16 7.03 6.19 14.68
CA GLU A 16 6.51 7.22 13.77
C GLU A 16 6.89 7.01 12.30
N HIS A 17 7.88 6.15 12.02
CA HIS A 17 8.44 6.00 10.68
C HIS A 17 8.41 4.54 10.23
N LEU A 18 7.75 4.31 9.10
CA LEU A 18 7.64 3.01 8.46
C LEU A 18 7.86 3.17 6.95
N VAL A 19 8.69 2.30 6.37
CA VAL A 19 8.80 2.17 4.92
C VAL A 19 8.03 0.93 4.48
N LEU A 20 6.89 1.14 3.82
CA LEU A 20 6.12 0.06 3.22
C LEU A 20 6.71 -0.31 1.85
N SER A 21 7.22 -1.54 1.71
CA SER A 21 7.58 -2.07 0.39
C SER A 21 6.31 -2.42 -0.40
N SER A 22 5.84 -1.47 -1.22
CA SER A 22 4.75 -1.71 -2.18
C SER A 22 5.27 -2.38 -3.48
N THR A 23 4.51 -2.29 -4.57
CA THR A 23 4.79 -2.93 -5.87
C THR A 23 4.10 -2.21 -7.01
N ALA A 24 4.69 -2.21 -8.21
CA ALA A 24 4.02 -1.71 -9.42
C ALA A 24 2.79 -2.55 -9.83
N ALA A 25 2.60 -3.75 -9.28
CA ALA A 25 1.42 -4.56 -9.53
C ALA A 25 0.10 -3.91 -9.04
N VAL A 26 0.17 -2.83 -8.24
CA VAL A 26 -1.00 -2.04 -7.85
C VAL A 26 -1.60 -1.26 -9.03
N TYR A 27 -0.82 -0.99 -10.07
CA TYR A 27 -1.30 -0.28 -11.27
C TYR A 27 -2.03 -1.20 -12.26
N GLY A 28 -1.75 -2.51 -12.23
CA GLY A 28 -2.29 -3.45 -13.21
C GLY A 28 -1.68 -3.25 -14.60
N GLU A 29 -2.51 -3.29 -15.63
CA GLU A 29 -2.10 -2.98 -17.01
C GLU A 29 -1.98 -1.45 -17.18
N PRO A 30 -0.79 -0.91 -17.53
CA PRO A 30 -0.56 0.52 -17.61
C PRO A 30 -1.02 1.11 -18.95
N ASP A 31 -1.59 2.32 -18.90
CA ASP A 31 -2.00 3.06 -20.11
C ASP A 31 -0.79 3.72 -20.81
N ILE A 32 0.26 4.07 -20.04
CA ILE A 32 1.49 4.71 -20.51
C ILE A 32 2.73 4.12 -19.82
N VAL A 33 3.87 4.15 -20.52
CA VAL A 33 5.17 3.72 -20.00
C VAL A 33 6.21 4.83 -20.26
N PRO A 34 6.98 5.30 -19.26
CA PRO A 34 7.00 4.82 -17.87
C PRO A 34 5.69 5.12 -17.11
N ILE A 35 5.37 4.26 -16.14
CA ILE A 35 4.14 4.36 -15.33
C ILE A 35 4.33 5.48 -14.30
N PRO A 36 3.58 6.59 -14.36
CA PRO A 36 3.66 7.62 -13.33
C PRO A 36 2.93 7.17 -12.05
N GLU A 37 3.31 7.72 -10.90
CA GLU A 37 2.67 7.42 -9.62
C GLU A 37 1.20 7.87 -9.58
N THR A 38 0.82 8.83 -10.45
CA THR A 38 -0.57 9.28 -10.65
C THR A 38 -1.41 8.35 -11.51
N ALA A 39 -0.86 7.25 -12.02
CA ALA A 39 -1.60 6.29 -12.82
C ALA A 39 -2.74 5.62 -12.01
N PRO A 40 -3.83 5.19 -12.66
CA PRO A 40 -4.92 4.51 -11.97
C PRO A 40 -4.46 3.23 -11.27
N LEU A 41 -4.97 2.99 -10.07
CA LEU A 41 -4.67 1.81 -9.26
C LEU A 41 -5.69 0.70 -9.58
N ARG A 42 -5.33 -0.18 -10.52
CA ARG A 42 -6.20 -1.24 -11.06
C ARG A 42 -5.53 -2.62 -10.92
N PRO A 43 -5.26 -3.11 -9.70
CA PRO A 43 -4.62 -4.41 -9.51
C PRO A 43 -5.43 -5.53 -10.19
N THR A 44 -4.74 -6.44 -10.89
CA THR A 44 -5.36 -7.52 -11.68
C THR A 44 -5.18 -8.91 -11.07
N ASN A 45 -4.51 -9.01 -9.92
CA ASN A 45 -4.25 -10.26 -9.23
C ASN A 45 -4.31 -10.10 -7.71
N PRO A 46 -4.49 -11.20 -6.95
CA PRO A 46 -4.62 -11.15 -5.48
C PRO A 46 -3.43 -10.48 -4.78
N TYR A 47 -2.20 -10.65 -5.30
CA TYR A 47 -1.01 -10.02 -4.73
C TYR A 47 -1.07 -8.49 -4.83
N GLY A 48 -1.37 -7.94 -6.02
CA GLY A 48 -1.56 -6.51 -6.22
C GLY A 48 -2.69 -5.94 -5.36
N HIS A 49 -3.81 -6.66 -5.24
CA HIS A 49 -4.89 -6.28 -4.33
C HIS A 49 -4.42 -6.20 -2.87
N THR A 50 -3.65 -7.17 -2.39
CA THR A 50 -3.16 -7.15 -1.00
C THR A 50 -2.21 -5.98 -0.73
N LYS A 51 -1.40 -5.59 -1.70
CA LYS A 51 -0.48 -4.45 -1.57
C LYS A 51 -1.23 -3.13 -1.62
N ARG A 52 -2.18 -2.98 -2.55
CA ARG A 52 -3.04 -1.80 -2.61
C ARG A 52 -3.87 -1.62 -1.34
N PHE A 53 -4.37 -2.72 -0.76
CA PHE A 53 -5.05 -2.69 0.52
C PHE A 53 -4.15 -2.17 1.65
N LEU A 54 -2.90 -2.63 1.73
CA LEU A 54 -1.96 -2.14 2.75
C LEU A 54 -1.57 -0.68 2.55
N GLU A 55 -1.47 -0.18 1.32
CA GLU A 55 -1.29 1.26 1.06
C GLU A 55 -2.47 2.09 1.59
N GLN A 56 -3.71 1.64 1.35
CA GLN A 56 -4.88 2.34 1.85
C GLN A 56 -4.93 2.34 3.38
N VAL A 57 -4.71 1.19 4.01
CA VAL A 57 -4.69 1.11 5.48
C VAL A 57 -3.60 2.02 6.05
N LEU A 58 -2.40 2.04 5.47
CA LEU A 58 -1.33 2.91 5.96
C LEU A 58 -1.70 4.41 5.85
N ALA A 59 -2.32 4.82 4.75
CA ALA A 59 -2.83 6.19 4.59
C ALA A 59 -3.91 6.52 5.63
N ASP A 60 -4.77 5.55 5.99
CA ASP A 60 -5.78 5.75 7.03
C ASP A 60 -5.12 5.97 8.42
N TYR A 61 -4.02 5.27 8.73
CA TYR A 61 -3.23 5.48 9.96
C TYR A 61 -2.52 6.84 10.00
N GLU A 62 -2.08 7.38 8.86
CA GLU A 62 -1.47 8.73 8.81
C GLU A 62 -2.47 9.83 9.14
N THR A 63 -3.76 9.61 8.88
CA THR A 63 -4.83 10.58 9.12
C THR A 63 -5.50 10.48 10.50
N ALA A 64 -5.18 9.44 11.28
CA ALA A 64 -5.79 9.13 12.59
C ALA A 64 -4.97 9.68 13.76
#